data_AF-A0A8J7HE80-F1
#
_entry.id   AF-A0A8J7HE80-F1
#
_cell.length_a   1.000
_cell.length_b   1.000
_cell.length_c   1.000
_cell.angle_alpha   90.00
_cell.angle_beta   90.00
_cell.angle_gamma   90.00
#
_symmetry.space_group_name_H-M   'P 1'
#
loop_
_entity.id
_entity.type
_entity.pdbx_description
1 polymer ?
#
loop_
_entity_poly.entity_id
_entity_poly.type
_entity_poly.pdbx_seq_one_letter_code
_entity_poly.pdbx_strand_id
1 'polypeptide(L)'
;MNRSNQKLHPQRLILSLSLVCGILGIVSADSVSSQTTPVIRILRVTNPGGTTFKRRDSWYLQSGDIKQADQKCGVRQGEKFFVSSIVSRDDSQVVSPNRNGERLRDYWEVGFEKPLPCNRQGDTWFIFKTHVQQLQAVTVR
;
A
#
# COMPACT_ATOMS: atom_id res chain seq x y z
N MET A 1 -18.74 -30.10 -45.00
CA MET A 1 -17.35 -30.48 -45.31
C MET A 1 -16.77 -31.27 -44.14
N ASN A 2 -15.99 -32.29 -44.48
CA ASN A 2 -15.70 -33.53 -43.75
C ASN A 2 -15.05 -33.42 -42.36
N ARG A 3 -15.48 -34.31 -41.44
CA ARG A 3 -14.68 -34.82 -40.29
C ARG A 3 -13.70 -35.89 -40.79
N SER A 4 -12.44 -35.86 -40.35
CA SER A 4 -11.57 -37.04 -40.26
C SER A 4 -10.49 -36.75 -39.21
N ASN A 5 -10.57 -37.31 -38.02
CA ASN A 5 -10.19 -38.67 -37.59
C ASN A 5 -8.67 -38.92 -37.49
N GLN A 6 -8.33 -39.39 -36.30
CA GLN A 6 -7.05 -39.80 -35.76
C GLN A 6 -6.25 -40.73 -36.67
N LYS A 7 -4.92 -40.68 -36.58
CA LYS A 7 -4.04 -41.85 -36.71
C LYS A 7 -2.77 -41.65 -35.88
N LEU A 8 -2.76 -42.27 -34.71
CA LEU A 8 -1.55 -42.77 -34.05
C LEU A 8 -1.09 -44.02 -34.80
N HIS A 9 0.20 -44.12 -35.14
CA HIS A 9 0.90 -45.40 -35.05
C HIS A 9 2.43 -45.21 -34.95
N PRO A 10 3.15 -46.09 -34.22
CA PRO A 10 4.50 -45.88 -33.71
C PRO A 10 5.54 -46.78 -34.45
N GLN A 11 6.74 -46.93 -33.85
CA GLN A 11 7.91 -47.75 -34.21
C GLN A 11 9.06 -46.87 -34.75
N ARG A 12 10.29 -46.90 -34.21
CA ARG A 12 11.06 -48.03 -33.69
C ARG A 12 12.00 -47.63 -32.54
N LEU A 13 12.07 -48.51 -31.55
CA LEU A 13 13.09 -48.58 -30.50
C LEU A 13 14.47 -48.84 -31.10
N ILE A 14 15.51 -48.13 -30.64
CA ILE A 14 16.84 -48.72 -30.43
C ILE A 14 17.42 -48.22 -29.10
N LEU A 15 17.80 -49.23 -28.31
CA LEU A 15 18.43 -49.22 -27.01
C LEU A 15 19.69 -48.32 -26.90
N SER A 16 19.86 -47.69 -25.73
CA SER A 16 21.14 -47.77 -25.04
C SER A 16 20.90 -47.76 -23.53
N LEU A 17 21.32 -48.87 -22.91
CA LEU A 17 21.32 -49.12 -21.48
C LEU A 17 22.69 -48.64 -20.96
N SER A 18 22.72 -47.66 -20.07
CA SER A 18 23.90 -47.42 -19.24
C SER A 18 23.48 -46.93 -17.86
N LEU A 19 23.70 -47.85 -16.92
CA LEU A 19 23.53 -47.79 -15.49
C LEU A 19 24.65 -46.94 -14.87
N VAL A 20 24.34 -45.84 -14.17
CA VAL A 20 25.23 -45.31 -13.11
C VAL A 20 24.39 -44.77 -11.95
N CYS A 21 24.86 -45.14 -10.76
CA CYS A 21 24.29 -44.98 -9.42
C CYS A 21 23.77 -43.59 -9.07
N GLY A 22 22.81 -43.61 -8.14
CA GLY A 22 22.11 -42.45 -7.66
C GLY A 22 22.94 -41.49 -6.84
N ILE A 23 22.42 -40.27 -6.79
CA ILE A 23 22.56 -39.37 -5.67
C ILE A 23 21.13 -38.92 -5.36
N LEU A 24 20.67 -39.24 -4.14
CA LEU A 24 19.54 -38.56 -3.51
C LEU A 24 19.92 -37.08 -3.39
N GLY A 25 19.68 -36.33 -4.45
CA GLY A 25 19.71 -34.88 -4.44
C GLY A 25 18.46 -34.43 -3.71
N ILE A 26 18.61 -34.17 -2.42
CA ILE A 26 17.62 -33.55 -1.56
C ILE A 26 17.02 -32.37 -2.33
N VAL A 27 15.69 -32.35 -2.40
CA VAL A 27 14.92 -31.23 -2.89
C VAL A 27 15.15 -30.08 -1.92
N SER A 28 16.23 -29.32 -2.10
CA SER A 28 16.30 -27.98 -1.53
C SER A 28 15.40 -27.11 -2.41
N ALA A 29 14.10 -27.23 -2.18
CA ALA A 29 13.20 -26.14 -2.48
C ALA A 29 13.66 -25.01 -1.56
N ASP A 30 14.64 -24.23 -2.01
CA ASP A 30 14.84 -22.87 -1.53
C ASP A 30 13.65 -22.03 -2.03
N SER A 31 12.45 -22.41 -1.62
CA SER A 31 11.37 -21.46 -1.44
C SER A 31 11.80 -20.58 -0.28
N VAL A 32 12.69 -19.62 -0.57
CA VAL A 32 12.87 -18.43 0.27
C VAL A 32 11.55 -17.69 0.15
N SER A 33 10.58 -18.14 0.93
CA SER A 33 9.41 -17.35 1.27
C SER A 33 9.98 -16.18 2.06
N SER A 34 10.25 -15.08 1.36
CA SER A 34 10.53 -13.80 2.00
C SER A 34 9.24 -13.39 2.70
N GLN A 35 9.01 -13.96 3.89
CA GLN A 35 7.98 -13.49 4.80
C GLN A 35 8.47 -12.14 5.32
N THR A 36 8.23 -11.08 4.55
CA THR A 36 8.19 -9.74 5.11
C THR A 36 7.19 -9.77 6.24
N THR A 37 7.67 -9.70 7.48
CA THR A 37 6.83 -9.51 8.66
C THR A 37 5.89 -8.34 8.38
N PRO A 38 4.57 -8.51 8.52
CA PRO A 38 3.64 -7.42 8.28
C PRO A 38 3.97 -6.29 9.25
N VAL A 39 4.37 -5.16 8.68
CA VAL A 39 4.62 -3.93 9.42
C VAL A 39 3.29 -3.25 9.62
N ILE A 40 2.77 -3.27 10.85
CA ILE A 40 1.56 -2.55 11.18
C ILE A 40 1.92 -1.08 11.34
N ARG A 41 1.34 -0.23 10.50
CA ARG A 41 1.52 1.23 10.54
C ARG A 41 0.25 1.86 11.08
N ILE A 42 0.40 2.64 12.15
CA ILE A 42 -0.70 3.36 12.78
C ILE A 42 -0.38 4.84 12.75
N LEU A 43 -1.32 5.67 12.30
CA LEU A 43 -1.28 7.11 12.48
C LEU A 43 -2.17 7.50 13.65
N ARG A 44 -1.60 8.20 14.63
CA ARG A 44 -2.33 8.78 15.76
C ARG A 44 -2.44 10.29 15.60
N VAL A 45 -3.65 10.84 15.74
CA VAL A 45 -3.85 12.30 15.75
C VAL A 45 -3.37 12.90 17.07
N THR A 46 -2.47 13.87 16.99
CA THR A 46 -1.87 14.53 18.17
C THR A 46 -2.29 15.99 18.31
N ASN A 47 -2.68 16.64 17.21
CA ASN A 47 -3.03 18.07 17.21
C ASN A 47 -4.18 18.38 18.20
N PRO A 48 -4.02 19.36 19.10
CA PRO A 48 -5.11 19.85 19.95
C PRO A 48 -6.29 20.34 19.10
N GLY A 49 -7.50 19.86 19.41
CA GLY A 49 -8.71 20.15 18.62
C GLY A 49 -8.94 19.22 17.43
N GLY A 50 -8.04 18.27 17.18
CA GLY A 50 -8.12 17.33 16.07
C GLY A 50 -7.51 17.86 14.79
N THR A 51 -7.82 17.23 13.66
CA THR A 51 -7.27 17.60 12.37
C THR A 51 -8.21 17.20 11.24
N THR A 52 -7.82 17.46 9.99
CA THR A 52 -8.60 17.12 8.81
C THR A 52 -7.71 16.45 7.78
N PHE A 53 -8.09 15.22 7.39
CA PHE A 53 -7.57 14.60 6.19
C PHE A 53 -8.20 15.29 4.97
N LYS A 54 -7.38 15.62 3.97
CA LYS A 54 -7.82 16.32 2.76
C LYS A 54 -7.46 15.48 1.52
N ARG A 55 -8.19 15.67 0.44
CA ARG A 55 -7.91 14.99 -0.84
C ARG A 55 -6.81 15.69 -1.63
N ARG A 56 -6.28 15.01 -2.65
CA ARG A 56 -5.19 15.52 -3.50
C ARG A 56 -5.53 16.87 -4.15
N ASP A 57 -6.78 17.10 -4.53
CA ASP A 57 -7.12 18.33 -5.26
C ASP A 57 -7.34 19.52 -4.33
N SER A 58 -7.38 19.27 -3.01
CA SER A 58 -7.76 20.24 -1.98
C SER A 58 -6.85 20.26 -0.75
N TRP A 59 -5.70 19.56 -0.77
CA TRP A 59 -4.80 19.45 0.39
C TRP A 59 -4.31 20.81 0.93
N TYR A 60 -4.17 21.76 0.02
CA TYR A 60 -3.67 23.10 0.26
C TYR A 60 -4.75 24.09 0.75
N LEU A 61 -6.03 23.72 0.69
CA LEU A 61 -7.13 24.57 1.13
C LEU A 61 -7.35 24.41 2.63
N GLN A 62 -7.71 25.50 3.34
CA GLN A 62 -8.15 25.36 4.73
C GLN A 62 -9.43 24.52 4.78
N SER A 63 -9.61 23.75 5.87
CA SER A 63 -10.73 22.79 5.96
C SER A 63 -12.11 23.48 5.87
N GLY A 64 -12.24 24.74 6.29
CA GLY A 64 -13.44 25.56 6.15
C GLY A 64 -13.74 26.01 4.71
N ASP A 65 -12.73 26.06 3.86
CA ASP A 65 -12.84 26.50 2.47
C ASP A 65 -13.20 25.36 1.53
N ILE A 66 -12.91 24.11 1.92
CA ILE A 66 -13.31 22.90 1.20
C ILE A 66 -14.83 22.70 1.38
N LYS A 67 -15.60 22.96 0.32
CA LYS A 67 -17.08 22.88 0.36
C LYS A 67 -17.61 21.47 0.16
N GLN A 68 -16.93 20.67 -0.64
CA GLN A 68 -17.33 19.31 -0.92
C GLN A 68 -16.95 18.40 0.26
N ALA A 69 -17.95 17.74 0.86
CA ALA A 69 -17.74 16.91 2.05
C ALA A 69 -16.91 15.65 1.79
N ASP A 70 -16.80 15.21 0.54
CA ASP A 70 -15.95 14.09 0.11
C ASP A 70 -14.47 14.50 -0.05
N GLN A 71 -14.18 15.80 -0.08
CA GLN A 71 -12.83 16.34 -0.21
C GLN A 71 -12.11 16.51 1.14
N LYS A 72 -12.83 16.33 2.26
CA LYS A 72 -12.29 16.45 3.61
C LYS A 72 -12.87 15.44 4.57
N CYS A 73 -12.09 15.06 5.57
CA CYS A 73 -12.54 14.19 6.65
C CYS A 73 -11.97 14.70 7.98
N GLY A 74 -12.83 15.29 8.80
CA GLY A 74 -12.46 15.76 10.14
C GLY A 74 -12.33 14.60 11.11
N VAL A 75 -11.27 14.63 11.91
CA VAL A 75 -10.95 13.59 12.91
C VAL A 75 -10.49 14.24 14.20
N ARG A 76 -10.76 13.58 15.32
CA ARG A 76 -10.52 14.08 16.67
C ARG A 76 -9.12 13.73 17.14
N GLN A 77 -8.64 14.50 18.12
CA GLN A 77 -7.39 14.20 18.80
C GLN A 77 -7.46 12.79 19.43
N GLY A 78 -6.36 12.05 19.36
CA GLY A 78 -6.24 10.71 19.94
C GLY A 78 -6.76 9.57 19.05
N GLU A 79 -7.52 9.86 17.99
CA GLU A 79 -7.95 8.84 17.04
C GLU A 79 -6.74 8.17 16.37
N LYS A 80 -6.87 6.87 16.10
CA LYS A 80 -5.83 6.01 15.54
C LYS A 80 -6.34 5.35 14.28
N PHE A 81 -5.52 5.35 13.25
CA PHE A 81 -5.85 4.81 11.94
C PHE A 81 -4.80 3.81 11.49
N PHE A 82 -5.23 2.62 11.11
CA PHE A 82 -4.38 1.64 10.44
C PHE A 82 -4.20 2.07 8.98
N VAL A 83 -2.94 2.28 8.59
CA VAL A 83 -2.60 2.79 7.25
C VAL A 83 -1.91 1.72 6.43
N SER A 84 -2.40 1.52 5.21
CA SER A 84 -1.80 0.63 4.22
C SER A 84 -0.58 1.26 3.57
N SER A 85 -0.52 2.59 3.50
CA SER A 85 0.62 3.35 3.01
C SER A 85 0.76 4.69 3.71
N ILE A 86 2.00 5.11 3.91
CA ILE A 86 2.36 6.44 4.39
C ILE A 86 3.62 6.88 3.66
N VAL A 87 3.51 7.95 2.89
CA VAL A 87 4.57 8.44 2.00
C VAL A 87 4.86 9.89 2.33
N SER A 88 6.14 10.18 2.55
CA SER A 88 6.66 11.55 2.62
C SER A 88 7.12 11.97 1.24
N ARG A 89 6.93 13.25 0.89
CA ARG A 89 7.64 13.87 -0.23
C ARG A 89 8.53 15.02 0.25
N ASP A 90 9.49 14.72 1.11
CA ASP A 90 10.37 15.73 1.75
C ASP A 90 11.07 16.64 0.71
N ASP A 91 11.48 16.07 -0.42
CA ASP A 91 12.17 16.80 -1.50
C ASP A 91 11.22 17.55 -2.46
N SER A 92 9.90 17.49 -2.23
CA SER A 92 8.93 18.14 -3.11
C SER A 92 9.05 19.65 -3.08
N GLN A 93 9.14 20.26 -4.27
CA GLN A 93 9.08 21.70 -4.48
C GLN A 93 7.66 22.19 -4.80
N VAL A 94 6.64 21.32 -4.72
CA VAL A 94 5.25 21.69 -4.98
C VAL A 94 4.77 22.62 -3.87
N VAL A 95 4.44 23.85 -4.24
CA VAL A 95 3.89 24.88 -3.36
C VAL A 95 2.39 24.95 -3.54
N SER A 96 1.68 25.30 -2.47
CA SER A 96 0.25 25.58 -2.52
C SER A 96 -0.12 26.60 -3.61
N PRO A 97 -1.13 26.29 -4.45
CA PRO A 97 -1.70 27.23 -5.41
C PRO A 97 -2.27 28.51 -4.79
N ASN A 98 -2.74 28.48 -3.53
CA ASN A 98 -3.34 29.65 -2.86
C ASN A 98 -2.31 30.59 -2.21
N ARG A 99 -1.02 30.29 -2.33
CA ARG A 99 0.10 31.08 -1.77
C ARG A 99 0.06 31.27 -0.24
N ASN A 100 -0.57 30.37 0.50
CA ASN A 100 -0.57 30.34 1.97
C ASN A 100 0.76 29.89 2.61
N GLY A 101 1.78 29.58 1.78
CA GLY A 101 3.09 29.12 2.24
C GLY A 101 3.17 27.61 2.53
N GLU A 102 2.05 26.88 2.49
CA GLU A 102 2.04 25.42 2.64
C GLU A 102 2.72 24.76 1.42
N ARG A 103 3.49 23.71 1.69
CA ARG A 103 4.19 22.91 0.67
C ARG A 103 3.77 21.46 0.80
N LEU A 104 3.79 20.72 -0.31
CA LEU A 104 3.40 19.32 -0.31
C LEU A 104 4.24 18.48 0.66
N ARG A 105 5.52 18.84 0.82
CA ARG A 105 6.44 18.22 1.78
C ARG A 105 6.03 18.34 3.24
N ASP A 106 5.12 19.25 3.59
CA ASP A 106 4.64 19.43 4.96
C ASP A 106 3.57 18.37 5.34
N TYR A 107 3.19 17.51 4.38
CA TYR A 107 2.13 16.53 4.49
C TYR A 107 2.64 15.10 4.35
N TRP A 108 1.94 14.18 4.99
CA TRP A 108 1.94 12.76 4.65
C TRP A 108 0.88 12.49 3.59
N GLU A 109 1.24 11.68 2.59
CA GLU A 109 0.30 10.97 1.71
C GLU A 109 -0.05 9.63 2.36
N VAL A 110 -1.33 9.42 2.66
CA VAL A 110 -1.78 8.28 3.47
C VAL A 110 -2.88 7.51 2.75
N GLY A 111 -2.75 6.19 2.76
CA GLY A 111 -3.80 5.25 2.40
C GLY A 111 -4.23 4.45 3.63
N PHE A 112 -5.52 4.22 3.79
CA PHE A 112 -6.06 3.52 4.96
C PHE A 112 -6.43 2.07 4.65
N GLU A 113 -6.21 1.18 5.61
CA GLU A 113 -6.66 -0.21 5.51
C GLU A 113 -8.19 -0.33 5.66
N LYS A 114 -8.77 0.54 6.48
CA LYS A 114 -10.21 0.63 6.75
C LYS A 114 -10.75 1.98 6.29
N PRO A 115 -12.05 2.07 5.96
CA PRO A 115 -12.67 3.36 5.65
C PRO A 115 -12.48 4.37 6.78
N LEU A 116 -12.26 5.64 6.42
CA LEU A 116 -12.30 6.74 7.39
C LEU A 116 -13.73 6.93 7.94
N PRO A 117 -13.90 7.60 9.10
CA PRO A 117 -15.22 7.85 9.72
C PRO A 117 -16.23 8.56 8.80
N CYS A 118 -15.76 9.30 7.81
CA CYS A 118 -16.57 9.90 6.75
C CYS A 118 -17.02 8.90 5.65
N ASN A 119 -16.90 7.59 5.90
CA ASN A 119 -17.26 6.49 5.00
C ASN A 119 -16.55 6.54 3.64
N ARG A 120 -15.23 6.78 3.65
CA ARG A 120 -14.40 6.83 2.43
C ARG A 120 -13.29 5.78 2.46
N GLN A 121 -13.19 4.98 1.39
CA GLN A 121 -12.23 3.88 1.25
C GLN A 121 -11.49 3.96 -0.09
N GLY A 122 -10.25 3.48 -0.13
CA GLY A 122 -9.46 3.36 -1.37
C GLY A 122 -8.80 4.65 -1.86
N ASP A 123 -9.07 5.76 -1.17
CA ASP A 123 -8.60 7.08 -1.51
C ASP A 123 -7.24 7.41 -0.86
N THR A 124 -6.38 8.14 -1.59
CA THR A 124 -5.20 8.79 -0.99
C THR A 124 -5.62 10.09 -0.32
N TRP A 125 -5.17 10.27 0.91
CA TRP A 125 -5.44 11.44 1.74
C TRP A 125 -4.13 12.14 2.11
N PHE A 126 -4.25 13.43 2.43
CA PHE A 126 -3.16 14.31 2.83
C PHE A 126 -3.43 14.80 4.23
N ILE A 127 -2.40 14.75 5.08
CA ILE A 127 -2.46 15.22 6.46
C ILE A 127 -1.16 15.90 6.83
N PHE A 128 -1.23 17.02 7.56
CA PHE A 128 -0.05 17.67 8.08
C PHE A 128 0.78 16.73 8.96
N LYS A 129 2.09 16.67 8.69
CA LYS A 129 3.02 15.83 9.44
C LYS A 129 3.02 16.17 10.93
N THR A 130 2.96 17.45 11.27
CA THR A 130 2.96 17.96 12.63
C THR A 130 1.69 17.61 13.42
N HIS A 131 0.60 17.22 12.75
CA HIS A 131 -0.68 16.94 13.40
C HIS A 131 -0.84 15.48 13.83
N VAL A 132 0.12 14.62 13.46
CA VAL A 132 0.03 13.18 13.67
C VAL A 132 1.36 12.60 14.15
N GLN A 133 1.28 11.46 14.82
CA GLN A 133 2.41 10.63 15.17
C GLN A 133 2.29 9.29 14.44
N GLN A 134 3.35 8.89 13.74
CA GLN A 134 3.45 7.53 13.20
C GLN A 134 3.89 6.57 14.31
N LEU A 135 3.11 5.52 14.52
CA LEU A 135 3.41 4.41 15.41
C LEU A 135 3.62 3.17 14.53
N GLN A 136 4.74 2.49 14.70
CA GLN A 136 5.06 1.28 13.95
C GLN A 136 5.17 0.12 14.92
N ALA A 137 4.41 -0.94 14.66
CA ALA A 137 4.55 -2.19 15.40
C ALA A 137 5.14 -3.25 14.47
N VAL A 138 6.21 -3.89 14.93
CA VAL A 138 6.75 -5.10 14.30
C VAL A 138 6.11 -6.28 15.01
N THR A 139 5.42 -7.12 14.24
CA THR A 139 4.86 -8.35 14.80
C THR A 139 6.02 -9.33 15.03
N VAL A 140 6.41 -9.55 16.28
CA VAL A 140 7.39 -10.58 16.66
C VAL A 140 6.63 -11.91 16.79
N ARG A 141 7.10 -12.96 16.10
CA ARG A 141 6.59 -14.34 16.22
C ARG A 141 7.48 -15.16 17.14
#